data_AF-A0AAW1LFM3-F1
#
_entry.id   AF-A0AAW1LFM3-F1
#
_cell.length_a   1.000
_cell.length_b   1.000
_cell.length_c   1.000
_cell.angle_alpha   90.00
_cell.angle_beta   90.00
_cell.angle_gamma   90.00
#
_symmetry.space_group_name_H-M   'P 1'
#
loop_
_entity.id
_entity.type
_entity.pdbx_description
1 polymer ?
#
loop_
_entity_poly.entity_id
_entity_poly.type
_entity_poly.pdbx_seq_one_letter_code
_entity_poly.pdbx_strand_id
1 'polypeptide(L)'
;MRTNFMHPLTSSLKFALFLSFSFTTTSAARHLPLPKATTVDLLSLLGPTDRTSKIDPRVARDLWSCLKFLVPFNRTSDFSGAGLVNRRSTLEEVFGSGGGGRNRESVENELVWWPPEAVLELARLSVDSGGNPDVVYLALDPTPISVPDIEGSKECKCELTRTPYGRHFIHEELNAYMKFLFELIVSRGPSVGLNVSLNRYDFFHGHLFLAKETGRLGILFHAKEYPAYDKHDFPFDTGYCQTGTNVVYDEEMNLRNILWLAPMPSSSSKDWVAPGVLVVLDARPGGIIYRDLIPDYVQIARTLYEDDFGTVPVDVNYLNVGGASHNYEIFIC
;
A
#
# COMPACT_ATOMS: atom_id res chain seq x y z
N MET A 1 84.11 24.83 68.49
CA MET A 1 84.73 26.09 67.98
C MET A 1 84.29 26.27 66.54
N ARG A 2 83.68 27.43 66.22
CA ARG A 2 83.68 28.15 64.94
C ARG A 2 83.44 27.34 63.63
N THR A 3 82.28 27.53 62.97
CA THR A 3 82.10 28.29 61.69
C THR A 3 82.79 27.64 60.47
N ASN A 4 82.28 27.53 59.25
CA ASN A 4 81.22 28.24 58.54
C ASN A 4 81.10 27.63 57.11
N PHE A 5 79.91 27.80 56.52
CA PHE A 5 79.61 28.16 55.13
C PHE A 5 79.79 27.26 53.88
N MET A 6 78.67 27.29 53.13
CA MET A 6 78.41 27.32 51.67
C MET A 6 78.35 26.01 50.84
N HIS A 7 77.09 25.68 50.52
CA HIS A 7 76.49 24.93 49.40
C HIS A 7 76.96 25.38 47.99
N PRO A 8 76.47 24.74 46.89
CA PRO A 8 76.46 23.32 46.55
C PRO A 8 76.90 23.10 45.08
N LEU A 9 77.13 21.85 44.66
CA LEU A 9 77.18 21.49 43.24
C LEU A 9 76.41 20.19 42.99
N THR A 10 75.78 20.20 41.84
CA THR A 10 74.67 19.42 41.31
C THR A 10 75.04 18.01 40.86
N SER A 11 74.12 17.06 40.98
CA SER A 11 73.91 16.03 39.96
C SER A 11 72.53 15.37 40.10
N SER A 12 71.75 15.42 39.02
CA SER A 12 70.41 14.89 38.88
C SER A 12 70.48 13.47 38.31
N LEU A 13 69.93 12.49 39.05
CA LEU A 13 69.76 11.11 38.58
C LEU A 13 68.37 10.98 37.93
N LYS A 14 68.35 10.63 36.64
CA LYS A 14 67.15 10.45 35.82
C LYS A 14 66.44 9.14 36.16
N PHE A 15 65.16 9.22 36.52
CA PHE A 15 64.26 8.08 36.63
C PHE A 15 63.48 7.95 35.30
N ALA A 16 63.67 6.84 34.59
CA ALA A 16 62.96 6.58 33.34
C ALA A 16 61.57 5.99 33.65
N LEU A 17 60.52 6.76 33.37
CA LEU A 17 59.14 6.32 33.43
C LEU A 17 58.71 5.87 32.02
N PHE A 18 58.44 4.58 31.84
CA PHE A 18 57.89 4.05 30.59
C PHE A 18 56.41 4.42 30.49
N LEU A 19 56.10 5.45 29.70
CA LEU A 19 54.74 5.80 29.28
C LEU A 19 54.40 4.99 28.02
N SER A 20 53.65 3.90 28.20
CA SER A 20 52.98 3.19 27.11
C SER A 20 51.82 4.05 26.59
N PHE A 21 52.01 4.70 25.44
CA PHE A 21 50.93 5.36 24.72
C PHE A 21 50.17 4.31 23.89
N SER A 22 49.00 3.89 24.40
CA SER A 22 48.01 3.19 23.58
C SER A 22 47.41 4.19 22.60
N PHE A 23 47.73 4.07 21.31
CA PHE A 23 46.99 4.75 20.25
C PHE A 23 45.61 4.10 20.15
N THR A 24 44.65 4.60 20.92
CA THR A 24 43.24 4.37 20.60
C THR A 24 42.93 5.20 19.36
N THR A 25 42.98 4.56 18.20
CA THR A 25 42.31 5.09 17.01
C THR A 25 40.83 5.17 17.32
N THR A 26 40.36 6.35 17.73
CA THR A 26 38.94 6.69 17.68
C THR A 26 38.57 6.74 16.20
N SER A 27 38.21 5.57 15.65
CA SER A 27 37.42 5.52 14.44
C SER A 27 36.08 6.15 14.81
N ALA A 28 35.96 7.45 14.59
CA ALA A 28 34.66 8.06 14.40
C ALA A 28 34.05 7.37 13.18
N ALA A 29 33.38 6.25 13.41
CA ALA A 29 32.51 5.65 12.42
C ALA A 29 31.52 6.77 12.09
N ARG A 30 31.71 7.39 10.93
CA ARG A 30 30.69 8.24 10.34
C ARG A 30 29.50 7.31 10.18
N HIS A 31 28.54 7.40 11.11
CA HIS A 31 27.25 6.74 10.97
C HIS A 31 26.61 7.35 9.74
N LEU A 32 26.85 6.73 8.58
CA LEU A 32 26.09 7.04 7.39
C LEU A 32 24.62 6.74 7.75
N PRO A 33 23.70 7.69 7.54
CA PRO A 33 22.31 7.46 7.84
C PRO A 33 21.85 6.22 7.07
N LEU A 34 21.10 5.33 7.73
CA LEU A 34 20.51 4.19 7.03
C LEU A 34 19.62 4.74 5.90
N PRO A 35 19.68 4.15 4.69
CA PRO A 35 18.80 4.54 3.61
C PRO A 35 17.34 4.36 4.05
N LYS A 36 16.54 5.42 3.93
CA LYS A 36 15.11 5.43 4.26
C LYS A 36 14.32 5.04 3.01
N ALA A 37 13.37 4.12 3.13
CA ALA A 37 12.47 3.80 2.04
C ALA A 37 11.51 4.95 1.74
N THR A 38 11.08 5.04 0.49
CA THR A 38 9.99 5.89 0.03
C THR A 38 8.90 5.05 -0.63
N THR A 39 7.70 5.64 -0.80
CA THR A 39 6.64 5.03 -1.62
C THR A 39 7.08 4.86 -3.08
N VAL A 40 7.95 5.73 -3.60
CA VAL A 40 8.54 5.60 -4.94
C VAL A 40 9.42 4.34 -5.04
N ASP A 41 10.19 4.01 -4.00
CA ASP A 41 10.96 2.76 -3.94
C ASP A 41 10.03 1.55 -3.95
N LEU A 42 8.96 1.57 -3.14
CA LEU A 42 7.94 0.52 -3.10
C LEU A 42 7.30 0.29 -4.48
N LEU A 43 6.87 1.37 -5.15
CA LEU A 43 6.27 1.29 -6.48
C LEU A 43 7.26 0.83 -7.54
N SER A 44 8.53 1.27 -7.45
CA SER A 44 9.60 0.83 -8.35
C SER A 44 9.99 -0.63 -8.16
N LEU A 45 9.85 -1.17 -6.95
CA LEU A 45 10.07 -2.58 -6.62
C LEU A 45 9.00 -3.50 -7.24
N LEU A 46 7.80 -2.96 -7.46
CA LEU A 46 6.64 -3.61 -8.08
C LEU A 46 6.47 -3.24 -9.57
N GLY A 47 7.44 -2.50 -10.12
CA GLY A 47 7.49 -2.06 -11.50
C GLY A 47 8.47 -2.89 -12.36
N PRO A 48 8.85 -2.35 -13.52
CA PRO A 48 9.82 -2.97 -14.41
C PRO A 48 11.23 -3.05 -13.78
N THR A 49 12.03 -4.02 -14.24
CA THR A 49 13.32 -4.38 -13.64
C THR A 49 14.36 -3.26 -13.66
N ASP A 50 14.34 -2.40 -14.68
CA ASP A 50 15.23 -1.25 -14.81
C ASP A 50 15.05 -0.24 -13.66
N ARG A 51 13.80 -0.05 -13.19
CA ARG A 51 13.50 0.80 -12.04
C ARG A 51 13.89 0.15 -10.72
N THR A 52 13.61 -1.15 -10.55
CA THR A 52 14.01 -1.89 -9.35
C THR A 52 15.53 -1.84 -9.13
N SER A 53 16.33 -1.87 -10.21
CA SER A 53 17.80 -1.82 -10.13
C SER A 53 18.38 -0.54 -9.52
N LYS A 54 17.57 0.53 -9.41
CA LYS A 54 17.98 1.84 -8.87
C LYS A 54 17.78 1.96 -7.35
N ILE A 55 17.07 1.00 -6.73
CA ILE A 55 16.77 1.01 -5.29
C ILE A 55 17.99 0.48 -4.53
N ASP A 56 18.30 1.05 -3.36
CA ASP A 56 19.34 0.48 -2.48
C ASP A 56 19.01 -1.00 -2.17
N PRO A 57 19.94 -1.95 -2.37
CA PRO A 57 19.64 -3.38 -2.21
C PRO A 57 19.17 -3.80 -0.81
N ARG A 58 19.50 -3.04 0.24
CA ARG A 58 18.98 -3.28 1.59
C ARG A 58 17.54 -2.81 1.71
N VAL A 59 17.24 -1.61 1.21
CA VAL A 59 15.86 -1.09 1.14
C VAL A 59 14.97 -2.03 0.32
N ALA A 60 15.42 -2.46 -0.85
CA ALA A 60 14.67 -3.39 -1.70
C ALA A 60 14.37 -4.72 -0.98
N ARG A 61 15.34 -5.28 -0.25
CA ARG A 61 15.18 -6.53 0.51
C ARG A 61 14.22 -6.36 1.67
N ASP A 62 14.36 -5.28 2.43
CA ASP A 62 13.52 -5.02 3.59
C ASP A 62 12.08 -4.75 3.14
N LEU A 63 11.87 -3.98 2.07
CA LEU A 63 10.56 -3.74 1.48
C LEU A 63 9.94 -5.07 1.04
N TRP A 64 10.69 -5.91 0.32
CA TRP A 64 10.22 -7.21 -0.12
C TRP A 64 9.79 -8.11 1.05
N SER A 65 10.46 -8.02 2.20
CA SER A 65 10.09 -8.79 3.40
C SER A 65 8.75 -8.37 4.02
N CYS A 66 8.24 -7.19 3.64
CA CYS A 66 6.94 -6.66 4.07
C CYS A 66 5.82 -6.88 3.03
N LEU A 67 6.08 -7.59 1.93
CA LEU A 67 5.07 -7.82 0.88
C LEU A 67 4.42 -9.19 1.02
N LYS A 68 3.09 -9.21 1.13
CA LYS A 68 2.25 -10.40 1.24
C LYS A 68 1.29 -10.47 0.06
N PHE A 69 1.70 -11.19 -0.99
CA PHE A 69 0.96 -11.22 -2.26
C PHE A 69 -0.33 -12.04 -2.15
N LEU A 70 -1.47 -11.44 -2.51
CA LEU A 70 -2.75 -12.13 -2.65
C LEU A 70 -2.89 -12.83 -4.01
N VAL A 71 -2.15 -12.34 -5.00
CA VAL A 71 -1.96 -12.97 -6.30
C VAL A 71 -0.46 -13.13 -6.55
N PRO A 72 0.03 -14.30 -6.98
CA PRO A 72 1.45 -14.51 -7.19
C PRO A 72 2.04 -13.44 -8.10
N PHE A 73 3.16 -12.84 -7.69
CA PHE A 73 3.83 -11.82 -8.48
C PHE A 73 5.03 -12.42 -9.20
N ASN A 74 4.97 -12.47 -10.53
CA ASN A 74 6.07 -12.95 -11.36
C ASN A 74 6.71 -11.78 -12.13
N ARG A 75 8.00 -11.54 -11.87
CA ARG A 75 8.79 -10.49 -12.52
C ARG A 75 9.35 -10.90 -13.89
N THR A 76 9.44 -12.20 -14.17
CA THR A 76 10.02 -12.64 -15.44
C THR A 76 9.05 -12.37 -16.57
N SER A 77 9.55 -11.59 -17.52
CA SER A 77 8.93 -11.11 -18.76
C SER A 77 8.58 -12.21 -19.76
N ASP A 78 8.10 -13.38 -19.30
CA ASP A 78 7.59 -14.43 -20.20
C ASP A 78 6.20 -14.05 -20.78
N PHE A 79 5.65 -12.91 -20.37
CA PHE A 79 4.43 -12.34 -20.91
C PHE A 79 4.75 -11.40 -22.09
N SER A 80 5.27 -11.95 -23.20
CA SER A 80 5.28 -11.22 -24.47
C SER A 80 3.83 -10.91 -24.86
N GLY A 81 3.43 -9.63 -24.79
CA GLY A 81 2.05 -9.16 -24.94
C GLY A 81 1.33 -9.58 -26.22
N ALA A 82 2.04 -10.08 -27.24
CA ALA A 82 1.44 -10.59 -28.47
C ALA A 82 0.66 -11.92 -28.31
N GLY A 83 0.93 -12.71 -27.25
CA GLY A 83 0.32 -14.04 -27.07
C GLY A 83 -0.87 -14.12 -26.11
N LEU A 84 -0.96 -13.20 -25.14
CA LEU A 84 -2.00 -13.25 -24.07
C LEU A 84 -3.32 -12.58 -24.44
N VAL A 85 -3.36 -11.71 -25.45
CA VAL A 85 -4.60 -11.05 -25.89
C VAL A 85 -5.62 -12.05 -26.44
N ASN A 86 -5.19 -13.25 -26.84
CA ASN A 86 -6.06 -14.27 -27.45
C ASN A 86 -6.81 -15.19 -26.47
N ARG A 87 -6.59 -15.10 -25.15
CA ARG A 87 -7.30 -15.91 -24.13
C ARG A 87 -7.61 -15.15 -22.84
N ARG A 88 -8.01 -13.87 -22.96
CA ARG A 88 -8.36 -13.05 -21.79
C ARG A 88 -9.52 -13.67 -21.03
N SER A 89 -9.28 -13.97 -19.75
CA SER A 89 -10.35 -14.26 -18.82
C SER A 89 -11.28 -13.06 -18.66
N THR A 90 -12.58 -13.32 -18.53
CA THR A 90 -13.60 -12.30 -18.35
C THR A 90 -14.13 -12.32 -16.92
N LEU A 91 -14.74 -11.22 -16.48
CA LEU A 91 -15.45 -11.20 -15.20
C LEU A 91 -16.63 -12.18 -15.20
N GLU A 92 -17.24 -12.45 -16.36
CA GLU A 92 -18.29 -13.46 -16.51
C GLU A 92 -17.78 -14.89 -16.18
N GLU A 93 -16.50 -15.21 -16.43
CA GLU A 93 -15.93 -16.50 -16.02
C GLU A 93 -15.82 -16.65 -14.48
N VAL A 94 -15.79 -15.52 -13.75
CA VAL A 94 -15.73 -15.50 -12.28
C VAL A 94 -17.13 -15.44 -11.65
N PHE A 95 -18.04 -14.67 -12.26
CA PHE A 95 -19.40 -14.44 -11.73
C PHE A 95 -20.47 -15.37 -12.33
N GLY A 96 -20.20 -15.99 -13.47
CA GLY A 96 -21.13 -16.88 -14.17
C GLY A 96 -21.15 -18.29 -13.58
N SER A 97 -22.33 -18.91 -13.55
CA SER A 97 -22.50 -20.30 -13.10
C SER A 97 -22.15 -21.36 -14.16
N GLY A 98 -21.65 -20.95 -15.33
CA GLY A 98 -21.33 -21.81 -16.47
C GLY A 98 -19.86 -22.21 -16.50
N GLY A 99 -19.56 -23.42 -16.02
CA GLY A 99 -18.21 -23.94 -15.92
C GLY A 99 -17.47 -24.05 -17.27
N GLY A 100 -16.54 -23.12 -17.51
CA GLY A 100 -15.35 -23.41 -18.31
C GLY A 100 -14.36 -24.21 -17.44
N GLY A 101 -13.75 -25.27 -17.96
CA GLY A 101 -12.86 -26.17 -17.22
C GLY A 101 -11.53 -25.56 -16.72
N ARG A 102 -11.42 -24.23 -16.64
CA ARG A 102 -10.26 -23.52 -16.08
C ARG A 102 -10.42 -23.40 -14.57
N ASN A 103 -9.31 -23.54 -13.84
CA ASN A 103 -9.29 -23.28 -12.39
C ASN A 103 -9.67 -21.81 -12.12
N ARG A 104 -10.70 -21.57 -11.30
CA ARG A 104 -11.13 -20.23 -10.87
C ARG A 104 -9.97 -19.37 -10.36
N GLU A 105 -9.09 -19.94 -9.55
CA GLU A 105 -7.93 -19.21 -9.01
C GLU A 105 -7.01 -18.68 -10.13
N SER A 106 -6.85 -19.45 -11.21
CA SER A 106 -6.05 -19.05 -12.38
C SER A 106 -6.71 -17.91 -13.16
N VAL A 107 -8.04 -17.91 -13.26
CA VAL A 107 -8.83 -16.85 -13.91
C VAL A 107 -8.71 -15.56 -13.10
N GLU A 108 -8.88 -15.65 -11.77
CA GLU A 108 -8.71 -14.52 -10.86
C GLU A 108 -7.29 -13.95 -10.89
N ASN A 109 -6.26 -14.80 -10.94
CA ASN A 109 -4.87 -14.37 -11.08
C ASN A 109 -4.65 -13.61 -12.39
N GLU A 110 -5.20 -14.13 -13.49
CA GLU A 110 -5.11 -13.49 -14.80
C GLU A 110 -5.79 -12.11 -14.80
N LEU A 111 -6.96 -11.98 -14.17
CA LEU A 111 -7.67 -10.69 -14.05
C LEU A 111 -6.92 -9.66 -13.21
N VAL A 112 -6.04 -10.07 -12.30
CA VAL A 112 -5.15 -9.14 -11.59
C VAL A 112 -3.93 -8.78 -12.43
N TRP A 113 -3.31 -9.74 -13.10
CA TRP A 113 -2.14 -9.47 -13.94
C TRP A 113 -2.48 -8.68 -15.20
N TRP A 114 -3.63 -8.98 -15.80
CA TRP A 114 -4.11 -8.49 -17.09
C TRP A 114 -5.63 -8.27 -16.99
N PRO A 115 -6.06 -7.16 -16.35
CA PRO A 115 -7.46 -6.85 -16.15
C PRO A 115 -8.19 -6.62 -17.48
N PRO A 116 -9.53 -6.51 -17.44
CA PRO A 116 -10.33 -6.25 -18.63
C PRO A 116 -9.95 -4.95 -19.37
N GLU A 117 -10.37 -4.83 -20.63
CA GLU A 117 -9.88 -3.78 -21.53
C GLU A 117 -10.19 -2.38 -21.01
N ALA A 118 -11.36 -2.15 -20.39
CA ALA A 118 -11.68 -0.84 -19.85
C ALA A 118 -10.71 -0.39 -18.73
N VAL A 119 -10.19 -1.34 -17.93
CA VAL A 119 -9.18 -1.07 -16.89
C VAL A 119 -7.81 -0.80 -17.53
N LEU A 120 -7.45 -1.57 -18.56
CA LEU A 120 -6.21 -1.38 -19.30
C LEU A 120 -6.18 -0.02 -20.02
N GLU A 121 -7.30 0.39 -20.63
CA GLU A 121 -7.43 1.70 -21.26
C GLU A 121 -7.25 2.83 -20.25
N LEU A 122 -7.91 2.76 -19.09
CA LEU A 122 -7.75 3.76 -18.03
C LEU A 122 -6.31 3.81 -17.51
N ALA A 123 -5.67 2.65 -17.31
CA ALA A 123 -4.27 2.57 -16.90
C ALA A 123 -3.31 3.18 -17.94
N ARG A 124 -3.59 2.95 -19.23
CA ARG A 124 -2.83 3.53 -20.34
C ARG A 124 -2.96 5.05 -20.38
N LEU A 125 -4.19 5.56 -20.38
CA LEU A 125 -4.49 6.99 -20.38
C LEU A 125 -3.88 7.70 -19.16
N SER A 126 -3.87 7.04 -18.00
CA SER A 126 -3.25 7.57 -16.78
C SER A 126 -1.75 7.82 -16.94
N VAL A 127 -1.02 6.90 -17.59
CA VAL A 127 0.42 7.07 -17.86
C VAL A 127 0.65 8.05 -19.01
N ASP A 128 -0.09 7.93 -20.12
CA ASP A 128 0.09 8.76 -21.31
C ASP A 128 -0.25 10.25 -21.03
N SER A 129 -1.12 10.53 -20.06
CA SER A 129 -1.42 11.88 -19.57
C SER A 129 -0.41 12.44 -18.55
N GLY A 130 0.61 11.65 -18.18
CA GLY A 130 1.57 12.02 -17.14
C GLY A 130 0.98 12.03 -15.73
N GLY A 131 -0.10 11.29 -15.49
CA GLY A 131 -0.81 11.25 -14.20
C GLY A 131 -1.79 12.42 -14.01
N ASN A 132 -2.41 12.94 -15.08
CA ASN A 132 -3.44 13.96 -14.95
C ASN A 132 -4.74 13.35 -14.39
N PRO A 133 -5.26 13.81 -13.24
CA PRO A 133 -6.51 13.29 -12.67
C PRO A 133 -7.75 13.47 -13.57
N ASP A 134 -7.72 14.40 -14.53
CA ASP A 134 -8.82 14.60 -15.49
C ASP A 134 -9.18 13.34 -16.27
N VAL A 135 -8.21 12.46 -16.52
CA VAL A 135 -8.46 11.15 -17.16
C VAL A 135 -9.44 10.31 -16.36
N VAL A 136 -9.35 10.33 -15.03
CA VAL A 136 -10.28 9.60 -14.16
C VAL A 136 -11.63 10.28 -14.15
N TYR A 137 -11.68 11.62 -14.04
CA TYR A 137 -12.95 12.35 -14.03
C TYR A 137 -13.75 12.19 -15.32
N LEU A 138 -13.07 12.14 -16.47
CA LEU A 138 -13.70 11.90 -17.77
C LEU A 138 -14.25 10.47 -17.93
N ALA A 139 -13.75 9.51 -17.14
CA ALA A 139 -14.25 8.15 -17.11
C ALA A 139 -15.50 7.96 -16.24
N LEU A 140 -15.90 8.99 -15.46
CA LEU A 140 -17.08 8.94 -14.58
C LEU A 140 -18.35 9.39 -15.29
N ASP A 141 -19.45 8.68 -15.02
CA ASP A 141 -20.78 9.15 -15.36
C ASP A 141 -21.05 10.43 -14.56
N PRO A 142 -21.44 11.55 -15.21
CA PRO A 142 -21.70 12.80 -14.51
C PRO A 142 -22.92 12.74 -13.58
N THR A 143 -23.75 11.69 -13.68
CA THR A 143 -24.97 11.51 -12.89
C THR A 143 -24.63 11.19 -11.43
N PRO A 144 -24.95 12.07 -10.46
CA PRO A 144 -24.73 11.77 -9.06
C PRO A 144 -25.73 10.72 -8.56
N ILE A 145 -25.24 9.79 -7.76
CA ILE A 145 -26.03 8.73 -7.12
C ILE A 145 -25.95 8.96 -5.62
N SER A 146 -27.09 9.17 -4.96
CA SER A 146 -27.14 9.34 -3.52
C SER A 146 -26.60 8.10 -2.81
N VAL A 147 -25.69 8.29 -1.84
CA VAL A 147 -25.23 7.19 -1.00
C VAL A 147 -26.35 6.82 -0.03
N PRO A 148 -26.82 5.55 -0.02
CA PRO A 148 -27.91 5.14 0.86
C PRO A 148 -27.43 5.08 2.32
N ASP A 149 -28.37 4.86 3.24
CA ASP A 149 -28.03 4.58 4.63
C ASP A 149 -27.44 3.16 4.73
N ILE A 150 -26.18 3.05 5.14
CA ILE A 150 -25.45 1.78 5.16
C ILE A 150 -25.44 1.26 6.59
N GLU A 151 -26.13 0.15 6.83
CA GLU A 151 -26.14 -0.53 8.13
C GLU A 151 -26.49 0.41 9.30
N GLY A 152 -27.43 1.34 9.08
CA GLY A 152 -27.88 2.33 10.06
C GLY A 152 -26.86 3.44 10.36
N SER A 153 -25.92 3.72 9.43
CA SER A 153 -24.86 4.71 9.63
C SER A 153 -25.39 6.10 9.95
N LYS A 154 -26.55 6.48 9.41
CA LYS A 154 -27.18 7.78 9.68
C LYS A 154 -27.63 7.95 11.13
N GLU A 155 -28.06 6.89 11.80
CA GLU A 155 -28.43 6.95 13.24
C GLU A 155 -27.23 7.36 14.10
N CYS A 156 -26.03 6.94 13.67
CA CYS A 156 -24.78 7.26 14.34
C CYS A 156 -24.14 8.57 13.85
N LYS A 157 -24.72 9.28 12.86
CA LYS A 157 -24.10 10.42 12.16
C LYS A 157 -22.78 10.07 11.45
N CYS A 158 -22.64 8.83 11.01
CA CYS A 158 -21.45 8.38 10.29
C CYS A 158 -21.56 8.71 8.79
N GLU A 159 -20.53 9.36 8.26
CA GLU A 159 -20.37 9.64 6.83
C GLU A 159 -19.24 8.74 6.29
N LEU A 160 -19.60 7.69 5.57
CA LEU A 160 -18.65 6.69 5.05
C LEU A 160 -17.90 7.14 3.81
N THR A 161 -18.43 8.16 3.12
CA THR A 161 -17.94 8.64 1.83
C THR A 161 -17.59 10.11 1.94
N ARG A 162 -16.62 10.57 1.12
CA ARG A 162 -16.20 11.97 1.05
C ARG A 162 -17.34 12.96 0.76
N THR A 163 -18.35 12.50 0.02
CA THR A 163 -19.54 13.27 -0.36
C THR A 163 -20.79 12.44 -0.10
N PRO A 164 -21.98 13.06 0.13
CA PRO A 164 -23.23 12.32 0.34
C PRO A 164 -23.78 11.64 -0.94
N TYR A 165 -23.04 11.71 -2.03
CA TYR A 165 -23.34 11.10 -3.32
C TYR A 165 -22.04 10.53 -3.90
N GLY A 166 -22.15 9.45 -4.67
CA GLY A 166 -21.08 8.92 -5.51
C GLY A 166 -21.44 9.04 -6.99
N ARG A 167 -20.58 8.48 -7.82
CA ARG A 167 -20.78 8.26 -9.26
C ARG A 167 -20.35 6.84 -9.60
N HIS A 168 -20.69 6.39 -10.80
CA HIS A 168 -20.11 5.20 -11.40
C HIS A 168 -19.13 5.60 -12.49
N PHE A 169 -18.25 4.68 -12.88
CA PHE A 169 -17.60 4.78 -14.18
C PHE A 169 -18.63 4.60 -15.30
N ILE A 170 -18.45 5.29 -16.42
CA ILE A 170 -19.29 5.14 -17.64
C ILE A 170 -19.25 3.69 -18.12
N HIS A 171 -18.08 3.06 -18.07
CA HIS A 171 -17.92 1.66 -18.43
C HIS A 171 -18.30 0.76 -17.25
N GLU A 172 -19.36 -0.02 -17.39
CA GLU A 172 -19.82 -0.99 -16.38
C GLU A 172 -18.72 -2.00 -15.99
N GLU A 173 -17.85 -2.38 -16.93
CA GLU A 173 -16.72 -3.28 -16.71
C GLU A 173 -15.73 -2.74 -15.65
N LEU A 174 -15.52 -1.42 -15.58
CA LEU A 174 -14.70 -0.80 -14.53
C LEU A 174 -15.36 -0.98 -13.16
N ASN A 175 -16.65 -0.68 -13.04
CA ASN A 175 -17.38 -0.83 -11.79
C ASN A 175 -17.38 -2.30 -11.31
N ALA A 176 -17.61 -3.24 -12.23
CA ALA A 176 -17.57 -4.67 -11.95
C ALA A 176 -16.16 -5.13 -11.54
N TYR A 177 -15.11 -4.58 -12.14
CA TYR A 177 -13.72 -4.89 -11.76
C TYR A 177 -13.38 -4.35 -10.36
N MET A 178 -13.83 -3.15 -10.00
CA MET A 178 -13.62 -2.63 -8.64
C MET A 178 -14.29 -3.54 -7.61
N LYS A 179 -15.54 -3.93 -7.85
CA LYS A 179 -16.26 -4.93 -7.03
C LYS A 179 -15.48 -6.24 -6.91
N PHE A 180 -14.97 -6.76 -8.03
CA PHE A 180 -14.14 -7.95 -8.06
C PHE A 180 -12.91 -7.85 -7.15
N LEU A 181 -12.21 -6.70 -7.11
CA LEU A 181 -11.05 -6.52 -6.23
C LEU A 181 -11.42 -6.64 -4.75
N PHE A 182 -12.52 -6.01 -4.31
CA PHE A 182 -12.99 -6.13 -2.92
C PHE A 182 -13.30 -7.59 -2.56
N GLU A 183 -14.08 -8.27 -3.39
CA GLU A 183 -14.46 -9.67 -3.13
C GLU A 183 -13.24 -10.61 -3.16
N LEU A 184 -12.29 -10.36 -4.05
CA LEU A 184 -11.04 -11.12 -4.13
C LEU A 184 -10.18 -10.93 -2.87
N ILE A 185 -10.07 -9.70 -2.36
CA ILE A 185 -9.31 -9.40 -1.13
C ILE A 185 -9.93 -10.13 0.07
N VAL A 186 -11.26 -10.12 0.19
CA VAL A 186 -11.97 -10.85 1.26
C VAL A 186 -11.74 -12.35 1.16
N SER A 187 -11.83 -12.90 -0.06
CA SER A 187 -11.62 -14.33 -0.31
C SER A 187 -10.18 -14.78 -0.01
N ARG A 188 -9.18 -13.96 -0.35
CA ARG A 188 -7.76 -14.36 -0.30
C ARG A 188 -7.00 -13.83 0.90
N GLY A 189 -7.48 -12.79 1.56
CA GLY A 189 -6.86 -12.20 2.76
C GLY A 189 -6.46 -13.25 3.81
N PRO A 190 -7.31 -14.24 4.14
CA PRO A 190 -6.97 -15.25 5.15
C PRO A 190 -5.67 -16.02 4.84
N SER A 191 -5.32 -16.20 3.56
CA SER A 191 -4.10 -16.90 3.14
C SER A 191 -2.81 -16.18 3.55
N VAL A 192 -2.88 -14.87 3.83
CA VAL A 192 -1.74 -14.05 4.28
C VAL A 192 -1.88 -13.57 5.73
N GLY A 193 -2.94 -14.01 6.42
CA GLY A 193 -3.26 -13.64 7.80
C GLY A 193 -4.14 -12.40 7.95
N LEU A 194 -4.80 -11.93 6.88
CA LEU A 194 -5.68 -10.77 6.90
C LEU A 194 -7.15 -11.23 6.84
N ASN A 195 -7.89 -11.15 7.95
CA ASN A 195 -9.31 -11.49 7.94
C ASN A 195 -10.14 -10.20 7.87
N VAL A 196 -10.80 -9.98 6.75
CA VAL A 196 -11.63 -8.80 6.51
C VAL A 196 -13.05 -9.17 6.17
N SER A 197 -13.95 -8.25 6.46
CA SER A 197 -15.37 -8.33 6.19
C SER A 197 -15.83 -7.05 5.52
N LEU A 198 -16.75 -7.16 4.56
CA LEU A 198 -17.29 -6.00 3.85
C LEU A 198 -18.44 -5.43 4.68
N ASN A 199 -18.22 -4.36 5.43
CA ASN A 199 -19.27 -3.68 6.18
C ASN A 199 -18.85 -2.23 6.46
N ARG A 200 -19.69 -1.45 7.13
CA ARG A 200 -19.36 -0.03 7.36
C ARG A 200 -18.16 0.22 8.28
N TYR A 201 -17.70 -0.78 9.03
CA TYR A 201 -16.58 -0.68 9.96
C TYR A 201 -15.27 -1.21 9.39
N ASP A 202 -15.35 -2.16 8.46
CA ASP A 202 -14.25 -2.92 7.92
C ASP A 202 -14.31 -2.96 6.39
N PHE A 203 -13.15 -2.71 5.78
CA PHE A 203 -12.86 -2.91 4.36
C PHE A 203 -14.00 -2.53 3.39
N PHE A 204 -14.39 -1.26 3.38
CA PHE A 204 -15.43 -0.73 2.49
C PHE A 204 -14.90 0.29 1.49
N HIS A 205 -13.64 0.69 1.55
CA HIS A 205 -13.12 1.69 0.62
C HIS A 205 -11.64 1.51 0.26
N GLY A 206 -11.22 2.25 -0.76
CA GLY A 206 -9.83 2.51 -1.10
C GLY A 206 -9.69 3.79 -1.91
N HIS A 207 -8.47 4.29 -1.98
CA HIS A 207 -8.14 5.55 -2.64
C HIS A 207 -7.49 5.24 -3.99
N LEU A 208 -8.16 5.64 -5.08
CA LEU A 208 -7.59 5.52 -6.42
C LEU A 208 -6.57 6.64 -6.60
N PHE A 209 -5.34 6.26 -6.94
CA PHE A 209 -4.23 7.19 -7.10
C PHE A 209 -3.52 7.02 -8.43
N LEU A 210 -2.91 8.11 -8.89
CA LEU A 210 -2.00 8.17 -10.03
C LEU A 210 -0.58 8.34 -9.50
N ALA A 211 0.23 7.29 -9.61
CA ALA A 211 1.55 7.21 -8.99
C ALA A 211 2.49 8.35 -9.39
N LYS A 212 3.20 8.91 -8.40
CA LYS A 212 4.23 9.93 -8.64
C LYS A 212 5.24 9.41 -9.68
N GLU A 213 5.68 10.32 -10.56
CA GLU A 213 6.66 10.09 -11.64
C GLU A 213 6.25 9.15 -12.78
N THR A 214 5.20 8.35 -12.62
CA THR A 214 4.80 7.34 -13.62
C THR A 214 3.40 7.54 -14.16
N GLY A 215 2.50 8.15 -13.39
CA GLY A 215 1.08 8.12 -13.68
C GLY A 215 0.47 6.72 -13.61
N ARG A 216 1.18 5.71 -13.07
CA ARG A 216 0.65 4.34 -12.96
C ARG A 216 -0.58 4.37 -12.07
N LEU A 217 -1.68 3.83 -12.60
CA LEU A 217 -2.93 3.69 -11.87
C LEU A 217 -2.78 2.67 -10.73
N GLY A 218 -3.23 3.04 -9.54
CA GLY A 218 -3.27 2.16 -8.38
C GLY A 218 -4.43 2.47 -7.46
N ILE A 219 -4.68 1.56 -6.53
CA ILE A 219 -5.63 1.75 -5.43
C ILE A 219 -4.95 1.33 -4.13
N LEU A 220 -5.00 2.20 -3.13
CA LEU A 220 -4.63 1.89 -1.76
C LEU A 220 -5.91 1.64 -0.97
N PHE A 221 -6.16 0.40 -0.60
CA PHE A 221 -7.31 0.04 0.23
C PHE A 221 -6.95 0.04 1.71
N HIS A 222 -7.94 0.37 2.54
CA HIS A 222 -7.85 0.28 3.98
C HIS A 222 -8.88 -0.69 4.53
N ALA A 223 -8.38 -1.73 5.20
CA ALA A 223 -9.18 -2.62 6.02
C ALA A 223 -9.18 -2.16 7.49
N LYS A 224 -10.05 -2.76 8.30
CA LYS A 224 -10.14 -2.51 9.75
C LYS A 224 -10.23 -1.00 10.05
N GLU A 225 -11.06 -0.28 9.29
CA GLU A 225 -11.05 1.19 9.25
C GLU A 225 -11.42 1.81 10.60
N TYR A 226 -12.39 1.21 11.27
CA TYR A 226 -12.88 1.69 12.55
C TYR A 226 -12.71 0.64 13.66
N PRO A 227 -11.49 0.46 14.21
CA PRO A 227 -11.26 -0.41 15.35
C PRO A 227 -12.08 0.03 16.56
N ALA A 228 -12.54 -0.93 17.36
CA ALA A 228 -13.25 -0.68 18.60
C ALA A 228 -12.35 0.06 19.59
N TYR A 229 -12.93 1.05 20.27
CA TYR A 229 -12.27 1.70 21.38
C TYR A 229 -11.94 0.67 22.45
N ASP A 230 -10.66 0.58 22.81
CA ASP A 230 -10.20 -0.16 23.97
C ASP A 230 -9.23 0.70 24.77
N LYS A 231 -9.51 0.89 26.06
CA LYS A 231 -8.71 1.76 26.94
C LYS A 231 -7.23 1.36 27.08
N HIS A 232 -6.86 0.13 26.73
CA HIS A 232 -5.51 -0.41 26.85
C HIS A 232 -4.84 -0.55 25.48
N ASP A 233 -5.55 -1.13 24.50
CA ASP A 233 -4.97 -1.50 23.21
C ASP A 233 -5.19 -0.44 22.12
N PHE A 234 -6.35 0.24 22.14
CA PHE A 234 -6.68 1.31 21.17
C PHE A 234 -7.54 2.43 21.82
N PRO A 235 -6.92 3.30 22.65
CA PRO A 235 -7.65 4.29 23.44
C PRO A 235 -7.99 5.56 22.62
N PHE A 236 -8.40 5.40 21.37
CA PHE A 236 -8.68 6.48 20.43
C PHE A 236 -10.15 6.47 20.01
N ASP A 237 -10.78 7.63 20.14
CA ASP A 237 -12.09 7.91 19.57
C ASP A 237 -11.90 8.37 18.13
N THR A 238 -12.31 7.53 17.17
CA THR A 238 -12.21 7.83 15.73
C THR A 238 -13.50 8.46 15.18
N GLY A 239 -14.39 8.91 16.06
CA GLY A 239 -15.61 9.63 15.73
C GLY A 239 -16.82 8.74 15.47
N TYR A 240 -17.83 9.34 14.85
CA TYR A 240 -19.18 8.76 14.72
C TYR A 240 -19.22 7.39 14.05
N CYS A 241 -18.34 7.13 13.07
CA CYS A 241 -18.26 5.87 12.36
C CYS A 241 -17.70 4.70 13.18
N GLN A 242 -17.04 4.97 14.30
CA GLN A 242 -16.62 3.95 15.27
C GLN A 242 -17.79 3.37 16.06
N THR A 243 -18.90 4.09 16.15
CA THR A 243 -20.02 3.73 17.03
C THR A 243 -20.58 2.36 16.68
N GLY A 244 -20.50 1.41 17.62
CA GLY A 244 -21.03 0.06 17.45
C GLY A 244 -20.13 -0.89 16.65
N THR A 245 -18.90 -0.49 16.33
CA THR A 245 -17.92 -1.37 15.69
C THR A 245 -17.57 -2.56 16.60
N ASN A 246 -17.33 -3.71 15.98
CA ASN A 246 -16.79 -4.91 16.60
C ASN A 246 -15.39 -5.27 16.06
N VAL A 247 -14.79 -4.37 15.28
CA VAL A 247 -13.45 -4.56 14.72
C VAL A 247 -12.44 -4.55 15.85
N VAL A 248 -11.81 -5.70 16.12
CA VAL A 248 -10.81 -5.82 17.17
C VAL A 248 -9.50 -5.17 16.71
N TYR A 249 -8.87 -4.40 17.59
CA TYR A 249 -7.51 -3.92 17.38
C TYR A 249 -6.51 -5.00 17.82
N ASP A 250 -5.88 -5.65 16.85
CA ASP A 250 -4.89 -6.72 17.07
C ASP A 250 -3.76 -6.68 16.01
N GLU A 251 -2.96 -7.74 15.92
CA GLU A 251 -1.85 -7.82 14.96
C GLU A 251 -2.30 -7.82 13.48
N GLU A 252 -3.57 -8.08 13.17
CA GLU A 252 -4.09 -7.94 11.81
C GLU A 252 -4.10 -6.48 11.35
N MET A 253 -4.06 -5.51 12.27
CA MET A 253 -3.89 -4.08 11.95
C MET A 253 -2.62 -3.81 11.16
N ASN A 254 -1.57 -4.62 11.34
CA ASN A 254 -0.34 -4.51 10.56
C ASN A 254 -0.58 -4.79 9.07
N LEU A 255 -1.64 -5.51 8.71
CA LEU A 255 -1.95 -5.98 7.36
C LEU A 255 -3.04 -5.17 6.67
N ARG A 256 -3.47 -4.06 7.28
CA ARG A 256 -4.65 -3.32 6.84
C ARG A 256 -4.50 -2.54 5.54
N ASN A 257 -3.27 -2.30 5.08
CA ASN A 257 -3.01 -1.57 3.84
C ASN A 257 -2.86 -2.59 2.71
N ILE A 258 -3.75 -2.53 1.73
CA ILE A 258 -3.71 -3.39 0.55
C ILE A 258 -3.47 -2.53 -0.67
N LEU A 259 -2.47 -2.87 -1.46
CA LEU A 259 -2.09 -2.16 -2.66
C LEU A 259 -2.48 -2.97 -3.89
N TRP A 260 -3.30 -2.36 -4.75
CA TRP A 260 -3.47 -2.79 -6.12
C TRP A 260 -2.75 -1.83 -7.07
N LEU A 261 -2.06 -2.37 -8.07
CA LEU A 261 -1.47 -1.60 -9.17
C LEU A 261 -1.98 -2.17 -10.48
N ALA A 262 -2.48 -1.32 -11.36
CA ALA A 262 -2.78 -1.71 -12.74
C ALA A 262 -1.49 -2.11 -13.47
N PRO A 263 -1.56 -2.87 -14.58
CA PRO A 263 -0.40 -3.11 -15.41
C PRO A 263 0.26 -1.80 -15.86
N MET A 264 1.58 -1.81 -16.01
CA MET A 264 2.34 -0.63 -16.43
C MET A 264 2.55 -0.68 -17.96
N PRO A 265 2.02 0.27 -18.73
CA PRO A 265 2.28 0.35 -20.16
C PRO A 265 3.74 0.76 -20.44
N SER A 266 4.27 0.30 -21.56
CA SER A 266 5.51 0.83 -22.11
C SER A 266 5.30 2.20 -22.75
N SER A 267 6.39 2.90 -23.05
CA SER A 267 6.35 4.11 -23.88
C SER A 267 6.00 3.83 -25.35
N SER A 268 5.97 2.57 -25.79
CA SER A 268 5.48 2.14 -27.11
C SER A 268 3.96 1.91 -27.06
N SER A 269 3.27 2.02 -28.20
CA SER A 269 1.80 2.10 -28.25
C SER A 269 1.04 0.80 -27.92
N LYS A 270 1.71 -0.33 -27.71
CA LYS A 270 1.01 -1.63 -27.50
C LYS A 270 1.56 -2.53 -26.40
N ASP A 271 2.79 -2.30 -25.94
CA ASP A 271 3.43 -3.22 -24.99
C ASP A 271 3.24 -2.78 -23.54
N TRP A 272 3.30 -3.75 -22.64
CA TRP A 272 3.25 -3.59 -21.19
C TRP A 272 4.58 -4.04 -20.57
N VAL A 273 5.11 -3.26 -19.64
CA VAL A 273 6.44 -3.48 -19.01
C VAL A 273 6.35 -4.06 -17.60
N ALA A 274 5.17 -4.07 -16.99
CA ALA A 274 4.90 -4.79 -15.74
C ALA A 274 3.44 -5.26 -15.68
N PRO A 275 3.16 -6.44 -15.12
CA PRO A 275 1.80 -6.90 -14.89
C PRO A 275 1.14 -6.13 -13.74
N GLY A 276 -0.17 -6.28 -13.60
CA GLY A 276 -0.88 -5.81 -12.41
C GLY A 276 -0.46 -6.58 -11.14
N VAL A 277 -0.67 -5.97 -9.99
CA VAL A 277 -0.24 -6.47 -8.67
C VAL A 277 -1.36 -6.31 -7.67
N LEU A 278 -1.55 -7.30 -6.81
CA LEU A 278 -2.40 -7.21 -5.63
C LEU A 278 -1.65 -7.77 -4.40
N VAL A 279 -1.33 -6.88 -3.46
CA VAL A 279 -0.41 -7.19 -2.36
C VAL A 279 -0.81 -6.49 -1.08
N VAL A 280 -0.72 -7.20 0.04
CA VAL A 280 -0.84 -6.64 1.39
C VAL A 280 0.52 -6.08 1.82
N LEU A 281 0.52 -4.87 2.37
CA LEU A 281 1.69 -4.16 2.86
C LEU A 281 1.81 -4.35 4.39
N ASP A 282 2.68 -5.26 4.81
CA ASP A 282 2.91 -5.58 6.22
C ASP A 282 3.65 -4.44 6.94
N ALA A 283 2.87 -3.69 7.69
CA ALA A 283 3.27 -2.57 8.54
C ALA A 283 3.54 -2.99 9.99
N ARG A 284 4.00 -4.23 10.24
CA ARG A 284 4.42 -4.66 11.59
C ARG A 284 5.48 -3.73 12.19
N PRO A 285 5.44 -3.48 13.52
CA PRO A 285 6.49 -2.76 14.22
C PRO A 285 7.89 -3.29 13.89
N GLY A 286 8.81 -2.36 13.60
CA GLY A 286 10.19 -2.67 13.21
C GLY A 286 10.37 -3.04 11.73
N GLY A 287 9.29 -3.30 10.98
CA GLY A 287 9.33 -3.43 9.53
C GLY A 287 9.62 -2.10 8.83
N ILE A 288 10.17 -2.15 7.61
CA ILE A 288 10.56 -0.92 6.89
C ILE A 288 9.35 -0.07 6.49
N ILE A 289 8.22 -0.69 6.17
CA ILE A 289 6.97 0.04 5.86
C ILE A 289 6.53 0.84 7.08
N TYR A 290 6.47 0.18 8.25
CA TYR A 290 6.13 0.83 9.51
C TYR A 290 7.08 1.98 9.86
N ARG A 291 8.39 1.73 9.75
CA ARG A 291 9.43 2.66 10.18
C ARG A 291 9.56 3.87 9.26
N ASP A 292 9.48 3.65 7.96
CA ASP A 292 9.90 4.65 6.97
C ASP A 292 8.71 5.31 6.26
N LEU A 293 7.62 4.57 6.05
CA LEU A 293 6.49 5.01 5.21
C LEU A 293 5.27 5.44 6.02
N ILE A 294 5.14 5.03 7.28
CA ILE A 294 4.03 5.45 8.16
C ILE A 294 4.48 6.62 9.03
N PRO A 295 3.81 7.79 8.96
CA PRO A 295 4.14 8.91 9.83
C PRO A 295 3.97 8.58 11.32
N ASP A 296 4.86 9.10 12.16
CA ASP A 296 4.89 8.79 13.61
C ASP A 296 3.54 9.02 14.31
N TYR A 297 2.77 10.02 13.88
CA TYR A 297 1.48 10.37 14.50
C TYR A 297 0.33 9.42 14.15
N VAL A 298 0.48 8.56 13.13
CA VAL A 298 -0.50 7.52 12.75
C VAL A 298 0.06 6.10 12.86
N GLN A 299 1.23 5.94 13.45
CA GLN A 299 1.82 4.62 13.65
C GLN A 299 0.89 3.66 14.41
N ILE A 300 0.09 4.14 15.36
CA ILE A 300 -0.89 3.26 16.03
C ILE A 300 -1.96 2.73 15.06
N ALA A 301 -2.44 3.55 14.14
CA ALA A 301 -3.44 3.14 13.17
C ALA A 301 -2.83 2.26 12.05
N ARG A 302 -1.50 2.15 11.97
CA ARG A 302 -0.76 1.41 10.93
C ARG A 302 -1.13 1.87 9.52
N THR A 303 -1.53 3.14 9.33
CA THR A 303 -2.06 3.64 8.05
C THR A 303 -0.97 4.23 7.17
N LEU A 304 -0.95 3.83 5.90
CA LEU A 304 -0.25 4.57 4.85
C LEU A 304 -1.18 5.61 4.25
N TYR A 305 -0.68 6.82 3.99
CA TYR A 305 -1.45 7.84 3.29
C TYR A 305 -1.32 7.69 1.77
N GLU A 306 -2.45 7.72 1.10
CA GLU A 306 -2.64 7.69 -0.34
C GLU A 306 -1.86 8.82 -1.06
N ASP A 307 -1.80 10.01 -0.45
CA ASP A 307 -1.07 11.17 -0.96
C ASP A 307 0.44 10.93 -1.06
N ASP A 308 0.99 9.98 -0.28
CA ASP A 308 2.39 9.61 -0.40
C ASP A 308 2.67 8.86 -1.70
N PHE A 309 1.69 8.16 -2.26
CA PHE A 309 1.81 7.41 -3.51
C PHE A 309 1.65 8.26 -4.76
N GLY A 310 0.78 9.26 -4.74
CA GLY A 310 0.29 9.86 -5.98
C GLY A 310 -0.69 11.02 -5.82
N THR A 311 -1.22 11.46 -6.95
CA THR A 311 -2.43 12.30 -6.98
C THR A 311 -3.64 11.41 -6.78
N VAL A 312 -4.55 11.79 -5.88
CA VAL A 312 -5.72 11.00 -5.52
C VAL A 312 -7.00 11.66 -6.06
N PRO A 313 -7.45 11.31 -7.27
CA PRO A 313 -8.66 11.90 -7.84
C PRO A 313 -9.94 11.53 -7.09
N VAL A 314 -10.08 10.26 -6.69
CA VAL A 314 -11.35 9.72 -6.17
C VAL A 314 -11.16 8.62 -5.14
N ASP A 315 -12.16 8.46 -4.29
CA ASP A 315 -12.32 7.29 -3.42
C ASP A 315 -13.24 6.27 -4.09
N VAL A 316 -12.93 4.99 -3.94
CA VAL A 316 -13.74 3.86 -4.41
C VAL A 316 -14.36 3.19 -3.19
N ASN A 317 -15.68 3.21 -3.09
CA ASN A 317 -16.41 2.68 -1.94
C ASN A 317 -17.27 1.48 -2.36
N TYR A 318 -17.22 0.39 -1.60
CA TYR A 318 -18.01 -0.81 -1.80
C TYR A 318 -18.99 -0.97 -0.63
N LEU A 319 -20.24 -0.57 -0.87
CA LEU A 319 -21.21 -0.36 0.19
C LEU A 319 -22.38 -1.33 0.07
N ASN A 320 -22.82 -1.89 1.20
CA ASN A 320 -24.00 -2.76 1.26
C ASN A 320 -25.27 -1.92 1.21
N VAL A 321 -25.90 -1.85 0.04
CA VAL A 321 -27.15 -1.10 -0.18
C VAL A 321 -28.41 -1.94 0.06
N GLY A 322 -28.25 -3.21 0.46
CA GLY A 322 -29.35 -4.16 0.69
C GLY A 322 -29.93 -4.14 2.10
N GLY A 323 -31.19 -4.60 2.20
CA GLY A 323 -31.92 -4.77 3.48
C GLY A 323 -31.59 -6.09 4.18
N ALA A 324 -32.55 -7.03 4.19
CA ALA A 324 -32.36 -8.33 4.85
C ALA A 324 -31.29 -9.24 4.18
N SER A 325 -30.93 -8.97 2.92
CA SER A 325 -29.90 -9.68 2.17
C SER A 325 -28.82 -8.71 1.71
N HIS A 326 -27.56 -9.12 1.81
CA HIS A 326 -26.43 -8.33 1.34
C HIS A 326 -26.52 -8.07 -0.18
N ASN A 327 -26.44 -6.79 -0.56
CA ASN A 327 -26.35 -6.36 -1.95
C ASN A 327 -25.36 -5.21 -2.03
N TYR A 328 -24.15 -5.46 -2.51
CA TYR A 328 -23.10 -4.45 -2.54
C TYR A 328 -22.94 -3.80 -3.91
N GLU A 329 -22.76 -2.47 -3.89
CA GLU A 329 -22.57 -1.60 -5.04
C GLU A 329 -21.33 -0.71 -4.86
N ILE A 330 -20.79 -0.22 -5.98
CA ILE A 330 -19.60 0.64 -6.02
C ILE A 330 -20.00 2.11 -6.10
N PHE A 331 -19.41 2.97 -5.28
CA PHE A 331 -19.60 4.42 -5.31
C PHE A 331 -18.25 5.12 -5.43
N ILE A 332 -18.08 5.92 -6.48
CA ILE A 332 -16.87 6.73 -6.71
C ILE A 332 -17.12 8.16 -6.22
N CYS A 333 -16.34 8.64 -5.26
CA CYS A 333 -16.56 9.91 -4.56
C CYS A 333 -15.38 10.88 -4.66
#